data_AF-I8J4F6-F1
#
_entry.id   AF-I8J4F6-F1
#
_cell.length_a   1.000
_cell.length_b   1.000
_cell.length_c   1.000
_cell.angle_alpha   90.00
_cell.angle_beta   90.00
_cell.angle_gamma   90.00
#
_symmetry.space_group_name_H-M   'P 1'
#
loop_
_entity.id
_entity.type
_entity.pdbx_description
1 polymer ?
#
loop_
_entity_poly.entity_id
_entity_poly.type
_entity_poly.pdbx_seq_one_letter_code
_entity_poly.pdbx_strand_id
1 'polypeptide(L)' 'MAKRGYNPGDDVYVIYRNPHTPSVANISQAEIVPHPTEVGETAILLHGTYQLVADDDAVFHSYEEAAAHYETFYGGESP' A
#
# COMPACT_ATOMS: atom_id res chain seq x y z
N MET A 1 15.60 0.54 13.65
CA MET A 1 14.55 1.24 12.88
C MET A 1 13.36 0.31 12.91
N ALA A 2 12.31 0.67 13.64
CA ALA A 2 11.10 -0.14 13.67
C ALA A 2 10.45 0.08 12.30
N LYS A 3 10.54 -0.92 11.41
CA LYS A 3 9.63 -1.03 10.26
C LYS A 3 8.25 -0.73 10.83
N ARG A 4 7.53 0.25 10.27
CA ARG A 4 6.13 0.59 10.63
C ARG A 4 5.45 -0.70 11.08
N GLY A 5 4.90 -0.73 12.30
CA GLY A 5 4.60 -1.94 13.09
C GLY A 5 3.52 -2.86 12.50
N TYR A 6 3.70 -3.27 11.26
CA TYR A 6 2.88 -4.17 10.49
C TYR A 6 3.30 -5.59 10.83
N ASN A 7 2.35 -6.38 11.30
CA ASN A 7 2.53 -7.80 11.54
C ASN A 7 1.97 -8.59 10.35
N PRO A 8 2.58 -9.73 10.00
CA PRO A 8 1.96 -10.66 9.07
C PRO A 8 0.55 -11.02 9.52
N GLY A 9 -0.43 -10.85 8.61
CA GLY A 9 -1.85 -11.00 8.87
C GLY A 9 -2.60 -9.68 9.15
N ASP A 10 -1.91 -8.54 9.19
CA ASP A 10 -2.58 -7.23 9.28
C ASP A 10 -3.20 -6.83 7.93
N ASP A 11 -4.45 -6.38 8.00
CA ASP A 11 -5.15 -5.72 6.89
C ASP A 11 -4.68 -4.27 6.76
N VAL A 12 -4.20 -3.91 5.58
CA VAL A 12 -3.73 -2.56 5.25
C VAL A 12 -4.38 -2.03 3.97
N TYR A 13 -4.30 -0.73 3.77
CA TYR A 13 -4.80 -0.04 2.59
C TYR A 13 -3.65 0.58 1.83
N VAL A 14 -3.61 0.33 0.52
CA VAL A 14 -2.55 0.82 -0.36
C VAL A 14 -3.13 1.63 -1.50
N ILE A 15 -2.47 2.74 -1.81
CA ILE A 15 -2.81 3.53 -3.00
C ILE A 15 -2.17 2.85 -4.20
N TYR A 16 -2.96 2.06 -4.92
CA TYR A 16 -2.50 1.33 -6.10
C TYR A 16 -2.80 2.11 -7.37
N ARG A 17 -1.78 2.34 -8.18
CA ARG A 17 -1.93 2.97 -9.50
C ARG A 17 -2.04 1.89 -10.55
N ASN A 18 -3.18 1.83 -11.25
CA ASN A 18 -3.41 0.76 -12.21
C ASN A 18 -2.43 0.92 -13.39
N PRO A 19 -1.52 -0.05 -13.65
CA PRO A 19 -0.55 0.07 -14.75
C PRO A 19 -1.22 0.13 -16.12
N HIS A 20 -2.45 -0.39 -16.23
CA HIS A 20 -3.25 -0.32 -17.46
C HIS A 20 -3.94 1.04 -17.67
N THR A 21 -4.15 1.79 -16.57
CA THR A 21 -4.77 3.12 -16.59
C THR A 21 -4.01 4.02 -15.62
N PRO A 22 -2.82 4.52 -16.01
CA PRO A 22 -1.93 5.25 -15.10
C PRO A 22 -2.54 6.58 -14.62
N SER A 23 -3.57 7.10 -15.26
CA SER A 23 -4.32 8.27 -14.74
C SER A 23 -5.20 7.93 -13.54
N VAL A 24 -5.41 6.65 -13.23
CA VAL A 24 -6.29 6.21 -12.14
C VAL A 24 -5.46 5.50 -11.09
N ALA A 25 -5.33 6.16 -9.93
CA ALA A 25 -4.97 5.49 -8.70
C ALA A 25 -6.26 5.13 -7.93
N ASN A 26 -6.23 4.03 -7.19
CA ASN A 26 -7.34 3.62 -6.34
C ASN A 26 -6.80 3.05 -5.04
N ILE A 27 -7.52 3.29 -3.95
CA ILE A 27 -7.18 2.67 -2.67
C ILE A 27 -7.67 1.22 -2.73
N SER A 28 -6.78 0.28 -2.45
CA SER A 28 -7.06 -1.15 -2.46
C SER A 28 -6.64 -1.75 -1.13
N GLN A 29 -7.44 -2.67 -0.61
CA GLN A 29 -7.08 -3.43 0.58
C GLN A 29 -6.03 -4.48 0.20
N ALA A 30 -5.00 -4.61 1.02
CA ALA A 30 -3.95 -5.59 0.91
C ALA A 30 -3.67 -6.22 2.27
N GLU A 31 -3.10 -7.42 2.25
CA GLU A 31 -2.72 -8.13 3.48
C GLU A 31 -1.20 -8.12 3.62
N ILE A 32 -0.70 -7.86 4.83
CA ILE A 32 0.71 -7.99 5.16
C ILE A 32 1.05 -9.48 5.26
N VAL A 33 1.99 -9.94 4.44
CA VAL A 33 2.43 -11.32 4.35
C VAL A 33 3.95 -11.40 4.53
N PRO A 34 4.49 -12.53 5.03
CA PRO A 34 5.94 -12.69 5.07
C PRO A 34 6.50 -12.79 3.65
N HIS A 35 7.70 -12.23 3.43
CA HIS A 35 8.35 -12.32 2.13
C HIS A 35 8.68 -13.79 1.80
N PRO A 36 8.34 -14.30 0.59
CA PRO A 36 8.49 -15.72 0.26
C PRO A 36 9.95 -16.18 0.19
N THR A 37 10.89 -15.27 -0.08
CA THR A 37 12.31 -15.61 -0.28
C THR A 37 13.26 -14.94 0.70
N GLU A 38 12.84 -13.91 1.43
CA GLU A 38 13.71 -13.17 2.35
C GLU A 38 13.17 -13.25 3.78
N VAL A 39 13.89 -14.00 4.61
CA VAL A 39 13.52 -14.21 6.00
C VAL A 39 13.77 -12.91 6.78
N GLY A 40 12.71 -12.36 7.38
CA GLY A 40 12.75 -11.08 8.12
C GLY A 40 12.21 -9.88 7.32
N GLU A 41 11.83 -10.10 6.07
CA GLU A 41 11.14 -9.12 5.24
C GLU A 41 9.65 -9.40 5.19
N THR A 42 8.88 -8.33 4.99
CA THR A 42 7.42 -8.37 4.83
C THR A 42 7.06 -7.80 3.46
N ALA A 43 5.99 -8.34 2.90
CA ALA A 43 5.41 -7.93 1.64
C ALA A 43 3.92 -7.67 1.84
N ILE A 44 3.30 -7.02 0.88
CA ILE A 44 1.85 -6.96 0.75
C ILE A 44 1.40 -7.91 -0.34
N LEU A 45 0.32 -8.63 -0.08
CA LEU A 45 -0.40 -9.37 -1.11
C LEU A 45 -1.52 -8.47 -1.64
N LEU A 46 -1.35 -7.98 -2.86
CA LEU A 46 -2.32 -7.12 -3.55
C LEU A 46 -2.72 -7.78 -4.87
N HIS A 47 -4.02 -8.00 -5.08
CA HIS A 47 -4.55 -8.67 -6.28
C HIS A 47 -3.85 -10.02 -6.62
N GLY A 48 -3.42 -10.76 -5.60
CA GLY A 48 -2.68 -12.02 -5.78
C GLY A 48 -1.22 -11.86 -6.22
N THR A 49 -0.70 -10.63 -6.21
CA THR A 49 0.71 -10.32 -6.49
C THR A 49 1.39 -9.85 -5.22
N TYR A 50 2.59 -10.37 -4.96
CA TYR A 50 3.44 -9.91 -3.86
C TYR A 50 4.15 -8.63 -4.27
N GLN A 51 4.06 -7.58 -3.44
CA GLN A 51 4.84 -6.37 -3.58
C GLN A 51 5.62 -6.14 -2.29
N LEU A 52 6.88 -5.71 -2.40
CA LEU A 52 7.67 -5.33 -1.25
C LEU A 52 7.09 -4.07 -0.60
N VAL A 53 7.02 -4.06 0.73
CA VAL A 53 6.67 -2.84 1.48
C VAL A 53 7.97 -2.15 1.87
N ALA A 54 8.29 -1.05 1.21
CA ALA A 54 9.34 -0.15 1.68
C ALA A 54 8.79 0.81 2.76
N ASP A 55 9.69 1.42 3.53
CA ASP A 55 9.31 2.39 4.57
C ASP A 55 8.62 3.62 3.97
N ASP A 56 8.94 3.95 2.71
CA ASP A 56 8.40 5.06 1.93
C ASP A 56 7.11 4.70 1.15
N ASP A 57 6.69 3.43 1.16
CA ASP A 57 5.50 3.03 0.42
C ASP A 57 4.21 3.60 1.04
N ALA A 58 3.25 3.88 0.17
CA ALA A 58 1.92 4.40 0.50
C ALA A 58 1.01 3.31 1.09
N VAL A 59 1.42 2.73 2.22
CA VAL A 59 0.68 1.74 3.01
C VAL A 59 0.11 2.40 4.26
N PHE A 60 -1.19 2.19 4.51
CA PHE A 60 -1.94 2.82 5.58
C PHE A 60 -2.71 1.79 6.38
N HIS A 61 -2.88 2.02 7.69
CA HIS A 61 -3.67 1.14 8.55
C HIS A 61 -5.18 1.32 8.38
N SER A 62 -5.61 2.43 7.77
CA SER A 62 -7.01 2.73 7.56
C SER A 62 -7.26 3.34 6.18
N TYR A 63 -8.47 3.14 5.68
CA TYR A 63 -8.92 3.75 4.44
C TYR A 63 -8.92 5.29 4.52
N GLU A 64 -9.30 5.86 5.67
CA GLU A 64 -9.36 7.33 5.84
C GLU A 64 -7.98 7.97 5.69
N GLU A 65 -6.94 7.37 6.27
CA GLU A 65 -5.55 7.82 6.08
C GLU A 65 -5.15 7.72 4.60
N ALA A 66 -5.43 6.58 3.97
CA ALA A 66 -5.15 6.38 2.56
C ALA A 66 -5.89 7.40 1.68
N ALA A 67 -7.14 7.73 2.01
CA ALA A 67 -7.95 8.70 1.29
C ALA A 67 -7.43 10.13 1.45
N ALA A 68 -7.01 10.53 2.65
CA ALA A 68 -6.43 11.84 2.87
C ALA A 68 -5.12 12.02 2.08
N HIS A 69 -4.26 11.00 2.08
CA HIS A 69 -3.05 10.99 1.27
C HIS A 69 -3.37 10.94 -0.23
N TYR A 70 -4.31 10.10 -0.64
CA TYR A 70 -4.77 10.01 -2.02
C TYR A 70 -5.24 11.37 -2.54
N GLU A 71 -6.07 12.09 -1.78
CA GLU A 71 -6.54 13.42 -2.14
C GLU A 71 -5.39 14.44 -2.17
N THR A 72 -4.42 14.32 -1.28
CA THR A 72 -3.23 15.19 -1.28
C THR A 72 -2.37 14.99 -2.54
N PHE A 73 -2.19 13.75 -3.00
CA PHE A 73 -1.35 13.44 -4.17
C PHE A 73 -2.09 13.50 -5.51
N TYR A 74 -3.38 13.14 -5.52
CA TYR A 74 -4.19 12.96 -6.74
C TYR A 74 -5.42 13.88 -6.80
N GLY A 75 -5.89 14.44 -5.69
CA GLY A 75 -6.97 15.43 -5.65
C GLY A 75 -6.53 16.82 -6.13
N GLY A 76 -5.25 16.98 -6.49
CA GLY A 76 -4.66 18.22 -6.98
C GLY A 76 -4.80 18.51 -8.48
N GLU A 77 -5.66 17.80 -9.23
CA GLU A 77 -6.14 18.31 -10.53
C GLU A 77 -7.24 19.36 -10.32
N SER A 78 -6.76 20.53 -9.84
CA SER A 78 -7.14 21.91 -10.12
C SER A 78 -8.60 22.30 -10.39
N PRO A 79 -8.92 23.56 -10.04
CA PRO A 79 -9.21 24.54 -11.09
C PRO A 79 -7.97 25.33 -11.52
#